data_AF-A0A1M6BVG1-F1
#
_entry.id   AF-A0A1M6BVG1-F1
#
_cell.length_a   1.000
_cell.length_b   1.000
_cell.length_c   1.000
_cell.angle_alpha   90.00
_cell.angle_beta   90.00
_cell.angle_gamma   90.00
#
_symmetry.space_group_name_H-M   'P 1'
#
loop_
_entity.id
_entity.type
_entity.pdbx_description
1 polymer ?
#
loop_
_entity_poly.entity_id
_entity_poly.type
_entity_poly.pdbx_seq_one_letter_code
_entity_poly.pdbx_strand_id
1 'polypeptide(L)'
;MKYLSILAALALLASCTNSENAPGTGDSEQPVPVSLSAGIAPTRVVNDEWTAGDAIGLSLYAAGTTEPASPAVLNYRYLATTTGATTGFSPATTQQTAYYPTTGAQVDLLAYYPYAATLNPDGILPLDVSRQQSLPAIDLMSATATADKDHPNVALRFSHRLTRLVFSISGKGSVSTASLVGATLTIRGMDTRADYNLHTDTYTTADAATAAAGNTSSTTAASGDNNTSPQDISVPLNASGTQGTAIVLPRSAAAGAGVSFIITLTDGSHFTAHLSDTHELKAGTSNLFRITLSPEGISITATINPWEDAPETDLSTSPVTIAAATTSSDSNSGDGGGSGNGDGSGDGSETSFSPGSQFTLWAGSPTGTGTLFTLGTDGQWSTASPLYWDAYPAASTTFHALHLPADTPAGNQMPDVMAATAPTERFAPVTLAFAHLTAQLNVTLKPGAGITSEALQTATVTVPQAITAYELKGITLTPGTTRADVTLSGTRDRRHALLLPQTITAGQPLLRLTIGGQTYRLDATARNGAFEAGKSYTLNVTVSNAEITATVSINPWLTGGDSEGDAGMEI
;
A
#
# COMPACT_ATOMS: atom_id res chain seq x y z
N MET A 1 -17.83 -59.80 -47.49
CA MET A 1 -16.56 -60.09 -46.79
C MET A 1 -16.62 -59.30 -45.48
N LYS A 2 -16.86 -59.85 -44.27
CA LYS A 2 -16.00 -60.71 -43.42
C LYS A 2 -14.53 -60.27 -43.60
N TYR A 3 -13.86 -59.64 -42.63
CA TYR A 3 -13.44 -60.09 -41.28
C TYR A 3 -13.42 -58.88 -40.31
N LEU A 4 -13.96 -58.91 -39.08
CA LEU A 4 -13.57 -59.62 -37.84
C LEU A 4 -12.45 -58.93 -37.02
N SER A 5 -12.88 -58.29 -35.93
CA SER A 5 -12.29 -58.19 -34.57
C SER A 5 -10.82 -57.74 -34.36
N ILE A 6 -10.61 -56.74 -33.50
CA ILE A 6 -10.25 -56.92 -32.07
C ILE A 6 -10.42 -55.58 -31.33
N LEU A 7 -11.23 -55.65 -30.28
CA LEU A 7 -11.48 -54.64 -29.25
C LEU A 7 -10.44 -54.88 -28.13
N ALA A 8 -9.64 -53.88 -27.79
CA ALA A 8 -8.81 -53.88 -26.57
C ALA A 8 -9.35 -52.79 -25.63
N ALA A 9 -10.36 -53.16 -24.85
CA ALA A 9 -10.78 -52.41 -23.67
C ALA A 9 -9.77 -52.70 -22.55
N LEU A 10 -8.99 -51.70 -22.15
CA LEU A 10 -8.14 -51.79 -20.97
C LEU A 10 -9.04 -51.67 -19.74
N ALA A 11 -9.32 -52.82 -19.12
CA ALA A 11 -10.16 -52.93 -17.93
C ALA A 11 -9.46 -52.29 -16.73
N LEU A 12 -10.13 -51.31 -16.11
CA LEU A 12 -9.93 -50.89 -14.74
C LEU A 12 -10.21 -52.10 -13.83
N LEU A 13 -9.17 -52.70 -13.26
CA LEU A 13 -9.33 -53.59 -12.11
C LEU A 13 -9.33 -52.73 -10.84
N ALA A 14 -10.54 -52.35 -10.43
CA ALA A 14 -10.82 -52.15 -9.01
C ALA A 14 -10.69 -53.52 -8.33
N SER A 15 -9.66 -53.71 -7.51
CA SER A 15 -9.63 -54.80 -6.53
C SER A 15 -9.95 -54.20 -5.16
N CYS A 16 -11.24 -54.13 -4.86
CA CYS A 16 -11.69 -54.20 -3.49
C CYS A 16 -11.61 -55.68 -3.08
N THR A 17 -10.70 -56.03 -2.19
CA THR A 17 -10.92 -57.19 -1.32
C THR A 17 -11.52 -56.68 -0.03
N ASN A 18 -12.85 -56.81 0.08
CA ASN A 18 -13.50 -56.87 1.38
C ASN A 18 -13.03 -58.16 2.04
N SER A 19 -12.14 -58.06 3.03
CA SER A 19 -11.95 -59.11 4.02
C SER A 19 -12.62 -58.63 5.29
N GLU A 20 -13.81 -59.15 5.55
CA GLU A 20 -14.36 -59.19 6.90
C GLU A 20 -13.38 -59.99 7.76
N ASN A 21 -12.57 -59.30 8.57
CA ASN A 21 -11.90 -59.94 9.69
C ASN A 21 -12.85 -59.89 10.88
N ALA A 22 -13.43 -61.04 11.19
CA ALA A 22 -13.87 -61.38 12.54
C ALA A 22 -12.75 -61.07 13.55
N PRO A 23 -13.05 -60.76 14.84
CA PRO A 23 -12.03 -60.44 15.83
C PRO A 23 -11.23 -61.70 16.17
N GLY A 24 -10.17 -61.93 15.41
CA GLY A 24 -9.17 -62.96 15.62
C GLY A 24 -8.00 -62.38 16.40
N THR A 25 -7.79 -62.88 17.62
CA THR A 25 -6.60 -62.66 18.42
C THR A 25 -5.36 -63.23 17.71
N GLY A 26 -4.39 -62.38 17.38
CA GLY A 26 -3.00 -62.78 17.04
C GLY A 26 -2.53 -62.38 15.65
N ASP A 27 -1.97 -61.16 15.53
CA ASP A 27 -0.79 -60.85 14.70
C ASP A 27 -0.35 -59.40 14.98
N SER A 28 0.28 -59.18 16.14
CA SER A 28 0.88 -57.90 16.53
C SER A 28 2.29 -57.70 15.97
N GLU A 29 2.78 -58.56 15.08
CA GLU A 29 4.18 -58.57 14.60
C GLU A 29 4.38 -58.01 13.19
N GLN A 30 3.33 -57.74 12.41
CA GLN A 30 3.49 -57.22 11.04
C GLN A 30 3.89 -55.72 11.06
N PRO A 31 4.95 -55.30 10.35
CA PRO A 31 5.40 -53.92 10.31
C PRO A 31 4.39 -53.03 9.55
N VAL A 32 3.94 -51.96 10.18
CA VAL A 32 3.00 -50.99 9.59
C VAL A 32 3.76 -49.77 9.07
N PRO A 33 3.69 -49.44 7.77
CA PRO A 33 4.39 -48.28 7.22
C PRO A 33 3.71 -46.97 7.64
N VAL A 34 4.51 -45.91 7.79
CA VAL A 34 4.02 -44.56 8.03
C VAL A 34 3.38 -44.01 6.75
N SER A 35 2.13 -43.57 6.85
CA SER A 35 1.38 -42.92 5.77
C SER A 35 1.27 -41.43 6.07
N LEU A 36 1.87 -40.61 5.21
CA LEU A 36 1.97 -39.17 5.42
C LEU A 36 1.09 -38.40 4.43
N SER A 37 0.31 -37.49 4.99
CA SER A 37 -0.21 -36.32 4.29
C SER A 37 0.37 -35.08 4.97
N ALA A 38 0.70 -34.05 4.20
CA ALA A 38 1.04 -32.77 4.79
C ALA A 38 0.21 -31.66 4.17
N GLY A 39 -0.26 -30.78 5.02
CA GLY A 39 -0.70 -29.45 4.66
C GLY A 39 0.24 -28.43 5.29
N ILE A 40 0.28 -27.25 4.72
CA ILE A 40 0.89 -26.09 5.37
C ILE A 40 -0.16 -25.51 6.33
N ALA A 41 0.25 -25.04 7.51
CA ALA A 41 -0.67 -24.62 8.56
C ALA A 41 -1.53 -23.43 8.09
N PRO A 42 -2.87 -23.54 8.01
CA PRO A 42 -3.69 -22.51 7.37
C PRO A 42 -3.93 -21.30 8.27
N THR A 43 -3.69 -20.10 7.74
CA THR A 43 -4.38 -18.86 8.13
C THR A 43 -5.04 -18.26 6.88
N ARG A 44 -6.32 -18.61 6.67
CA ARG A 44 -7.27 -18.08 5.65
C ARG A 44 -6.69 -17.70 4.26
N VAL A 45 -6.87 -18.59 3.27
CA VAL A 45 -6.86 -18.41 1.78
C VAL A 45 -5.64 -19.02 1.03
N VAL A 46 -5.90 -19.33 -0.25
CA VAL A 46 -5.24 -20.23 -1.23
C VAL A 46 -3.88 -19.72 -1.73
N ASN A 47 -2.83 -20.51 -1.51
CA ASN A 47 -1.62 -20.74 -2.35
C ASN A 47 -0.41 -21.33 -1.58
N ASP A 48 -0.60 -21.87 -0.38
CA ASP A 48 0.42 -22.68 0.31
C ASP A 48 0.62 -24.07 -0.37
N GLU A 49 1.07 -24.13 -1.62
CA GLU A 49 1.16 -25.37 -2.39
C GLU A 49 2.54 -26.03 -2.32
N TRP A 50 2.54 -27.32 -1.97
CA TRP A 50 3.67 -28.18 -2.29
C TRP A 50 3.81 -28.31 -3.80
N THR A 51 5.03 -28.41 -4.31
CA THR A 51 5.31 -28.83 -5.68
C THR A 51 5.61 -30.33 -5.70
N ALA A 52 5.09 -31.06 -6.68
CA ALA A 52 5.43 -32.47 -6.86
C ALA A 52 6.97 -32.65 -6.94
N GLY A 53 7.52 -33.49 -6.06
CA GLY A 53 8.96 -33.71 -5.93
C GLY A 53 9.65 -32.87 -4.85
N ASP A 54 8.98 -31.92 -4.22
CA ASP A 54 9.47 -31.29 -2.99
C ASP A 54 9.80 -32.35 -1.94
N ALA A 55 10.95 -32.20 -1.31
CA ALA A 55 11.50 -33.22 -0.43
C ALA A 55 11.52 -32.76 1.03
N ILE A 56 11.01 -33.60 1.92
CA ILE A 56 11.11 -33.44 3.38
C ILE A 56 12.02 -34.49 3.98
N GLY A 57 12.65 -34.16 5.11
CA GLY A 57 13.30 -35.13 5.98
C GLY A 57 12.37 -35.56 7.11
N LEU A 58 12.17 -36.86 7.29
CA LEU A 58 11.32 -37.45 8.33
C LEU A 58 12.17 -38.20 9.37
N SER A 59 11.92 -37.93 10.65
CA SER A 59 12.46 -38.69 11.77
C SER A 59 11.35 -39.12 12.73
N LEU A 60 11.48 -40.31 13.33
CA LEU A 60 10.59 -40.80 14.40
C LEU A 60 11.40 -40.94 15.70
N TYR A 61 10.88 -40.34 16.76
CA TYR A 61 11.45 -40.40 18.10
C TYR A 61 10.54 -41.16 19.06
N ALA A 62 11.12 -41.74 20.11
CA ALA A 62 10.32 -42.26 21.21
C ALA A 62 9.53 -41.10 21.85
N ALA A 63 8.24 -41.32 22.11
CA ALA A 63 7.33 -40.27 22.54
C ALA A 63 7.86 -39.46 23.74
N GLY A 64 7.85 -38.14 23.61
CA GLY A 64 8.32 -37.18 24.62
C GLY A 64 9.85 -37.06 24.72
N THR A 65 10.60 -37.61 23.78
CA THR A 65 12.08 -37.59 23.79
C THR A 65 12.66 -37.21 22.42
N THR A 66 13.98 -36.99 22.36
CA THR A 66 14.74 -36.84 21.11
C THR A 66 15.51 -38.11 20.74
N GLU A 67 15.23 -39.22 21.42
CA GLU A 67 15.88 -40.51 21.13
C GLU A 67 15.17 -41.21 19.97
N PRO A 68 15.89 -41.74 18.97
CA PRO A 68 15.27 -42.41 17.83
C PRO A 68 14.40 -43.59 18.27
N ALA A 69 13.20 -43.70 17.71
CA ALA A 69 12.36 -44.88 17.92
C ALA A 69 13.02 -46.13 17.32
N SER A 70 12.61 -47.33 17.76
CA SER A 70 13.02 -48.59 17.14
C SER A 70 11.86 -49.16 16.31
N PRO A 71 12.03 -49.41 14.99
CA PRO A 71 13.26 -49.28 14.21
C PRO A 71 13.67 -47.82 13.98
N ALA A 72 14.97 -47.55 13.90
CA ALA A 72 15.50 -46.20 13.72
C ALA A 72 15.07 -45.61 12.36
N VAL A 73 14.36 -44.48 12.43
CA VAL A 73 13.99 -43.66 11.28
C VAL A 73 14.55 -42.27 11.51
N LEU A 74 15.63 -41.93 10.82
CA LEU A 74 16.33 -40.65 10.96
C LEU A 74 16.56 -40.03 9.59
N ASN A 75 16.01 -38.83 9.39
CA ASN A 75 16.14 -38.03 8.17
C ASN A 75 15.84 -38.83 6.88
N TYR A 76 14.79 -39.66 6.90
CA TYR A 76 14.34 -40.38 5.73
C TYR A 76 13.73 -39.40 4.74
N ARG A 77 14.14 -39.48 3.47
CA ARG A 77 13.68 -38.57 2.42
C ARG A 77 12.31 -38.98 1.91
N TYR A 78 11.36 -38.07 2.02
CA TYR A 78 10.00 -38.24 1.50
C TYR A 78 9.70 -37.15 0.48
N LEU A 79 8.98 -37.49 -0.58
CA LEU A 79 8.68 -36.63 -1.72
C LEU A 79 7.19 -36.33 -1.79
N ALA A 80 6.86 -35.06 -2.00
CA ALA A 80 5.51 -34.63 -2.33
C ALA A 80 5.06 -35.34 -3.61
N THR A 81 3.91 -36.01 -3.56
CA THR A 81 3.41 -36.85 -4.66
C THR A 81 2.69 -36.04 -5.73
N THR A 82 1.98 -34.99 -5.32
CA THR A 82 1.25 -34.08 -6.19
C THR A 82 1.51 -32.63 -5.81
N THR A 83 1.35 -31.72 -6.78
CA THR A 83 1.31 -30.29 -6.50
C THR A 83 -0.03 -29.91 -5.85
N GLY A 84 0.00 -29.06 -4.83
CA GLY A 84 -1.21 -28.52 -4.19
C GLY A 84 -1.06 -28.22 -2.71
N ALA A 85 -2.05 -27.55 -2.14
CA ALA A 85 -2.03 -27.08 -0.74
C ALA A 85 -1.95 -28.20 0.31
N THR A 86 -2.42 -29.39 -0.07
CA THR A 86 -2.22 -30.62 0.67
C THR A 86 -1.68 -31.66 -0.30
N THR A 87 -0.68 -32.41 0.12
CA THR A 87 -0.12 -33.49 -0.69
C THR A 87 0.17 -34.72 0.17
N GLY A 88 0.10 -35.89 -0.46
CA GLY A 88 0.65 -37.11 0.11
C GLY A 88 2.16 -37.13 -0.05
N PHE A 89 2.87 -37.77 0.88
CA PHE A 89 4.31 -37.95 0.79
C PHE A 89 4.67 -39.43 0.65
N SER A 90 5.51 -39.74 -0.34
CA SER A 90 6.04 -41.09 -0.55
C SER A 90 7.54 -41.15 -0.25
N PRO A 91 8.05 -42.27 0.29
CA PRO A 91 9.49 -42.41 0.49
C PRO A 91 10.22 -42.36 -0.86
N ALA A 92 11.36 -41.67 -0.92
CA ALA A 92 12.09 -41.53 -2.19
C ALA A 92 12.67 -42.87 -2.69
N THR A 93 12.85 -43.85 -1.80
CA THR A 93 13.28 -45.22 -2.10
C THR A 93 12.60 -46.22 -1.16
N THR A 94 12.59 -47.50 -1.50
CA THR A 94 12.02 -48.54 -0.63
C THR A 94 12.77 -48.66 0.71
N GLN A 95 14.08 -48.39 0.73
CA GLN A 95 14.89 -48.37 1.96
C GLN A 95 14.53 -47.21 2.89
N GLN A 96 13.92 -46.15 2.37
CA GLN A 96 13.45 -44.99 3.13
C GLN A 96 11.98 -45.11 3.55
N THR A 97 11.39 -46.31 3.45
CA THR A 97 10.08 -46.56 4.03
C THR A 97 10.20 -46.59 5.55
N ALA A 98 9.60 -45.60 6.23
CA ALA A 98 9.49 -45.56 7.67
C ALA A 98 8.40 -46.53 8.14
N TYR A 99 8.67 -47.26 9.23
CA TYR A 99 7.74 -48.18 9.87
C TYR A 99 7.56 -47.81 11.34
N TYR A 100 6.36 -47.97 11.86
CA TYR A 100 6.10 -47.82 13.29
C TYR A 100 6.75 -48.96 14.10
N PRO A 101 7.04 -48.74 15.39
CA PRO A 101 7.46 -49.81 16.29
C PRO A 101 6.44 -50.96 16.31
N THR A 102 6.91 -52.20 16.13
CA THR A 102 6.05 -53.40 16.17
C THR A 102 5.42 -53.61 17.54
N THR A 103 6.01 -53.04 18.60
CA THR A 103 5.46 -53.04 19.96
C THR A 103 4.14 -52.28 20.08
N GLY A 104 3.79 -51.43 19.11
CA GLY A 104 2.66 -50.52 19.18
C GLY A 104 2.90 -49.26 20.02
N ALA A 105 4.15 -49.02 20.42
CA ALA A 105 4.51 -47.79 21.11
C ALA A 105 4.23 -46.56 20.24
N GLN A 106 3.70 -45.51 20.88
CA GLN A 106 3.54 -44.19 20.26
C GLN A 106 4.92 -43.57 19.96
N VAL A 107 4.99 -42.82 18.87
CA VAL A 107 6.19 -42.09 18.43
C VAL A 107 5.86 -40.64 18.15
N ASP A 108 6.87 -39.78 18.30
CA ASP A 108 6.83 -38.39 17.88
C ASP A 108 7.49 -38.28 16.51
N LEU A 109 6.74 -37.77 15.54
CA LEU A 109 7.22 -37.48 14.19
C LEU A 109 7.74 -36.06 14.14
N LEU A 110 8.90 -35.87 13.56
CA LEU A 110 9.49 -34.58 13.22
C LEU A 110 9.78 -34.59 11.73
N ALA A 111 9.25 -33.60 11.01
CA ALA A 111 9.52 -33.41 9.61
C ALA A 111 9.97 -31.97 9.32
N TYR A 112 10.86 -31.80 8.34
CA TYR A 112 11.29 -30.48 7.89
C TYR A 112 11.48 -30.41 6.38
N TYR A 113 11.35 -29.20 5.84
CA TYR A 113 11.59 -28.82 4.45
C TYR A 113 12.51 -27.59 4.42
N PRO A 114 13.39 -27.43 3.42
CA PRO A 114 13.72 -28.43 2.39
C PRO A 114 14.63 -29.54 2.95
N TYR A 115 14.53 -30.74 2.38
CA TYR A 115 15.36 -31.88 2.77
C TYR A 115 16.86 -31.61 2.58
N ALA A 116 17.64 -31.80 3.64
CA ALA A 116 19.10 -31.88 3.58
C ALA A 116 19.56 -33.34 3.69
N ALA A 117 20.52 -33.75 2.85
CA ALA A 117 21.02 -35.13 2.84
C ALA A 117 21.71 -35.53 4.15
N THR A 118 22.28 -34.56 4.86
CA THR A 118 22.96 -34.75 6.14
C THR A 118 22.25 -33.92 7.19
N LEU A 119 21.82 -34.59 8.26
CA LEU A 119 21.28 -33.96 9.46
C LEU A 119 22.21 -34.30 10.63
N ASN A 120 22.57 -33.30 11.41
CA ASN A 120 23.33 -33.50 12.64
C ASN A 120 22.50 -34.37 13.63
N PRO A 121 23.09 -35.33 14.36
CA PRO A 121 22.37 -36.14 15.36
C PRO A 121 21.57 -35.34 16.39
N ASP A 122 22.03 -34.12 16.73
CA ASP A 122 21.37 -33.20 17.66
C ASP A 122 20.26 -32.35 16.99
N GLY A 123 19.87 -32.68 15.75
CA GLY A 123 18.81 -32.00 15.01
C GLY A 123 19.17 -30.60 14.51
N ILE A 124 20.47 -30.29 14.41
CA ILE A 124 20.97 -28.98 13.97
C ILE A 124 21.05 -28.91 12.44
N LEU A 125 20.45 -27.86 11.88
CA LEU A 125 20.48 -27.50 10.46
C LEU A 125 21.23 -26.17 10.27
N PRO A 126 22.33 -26.15 9.49
CA PRO A 126 22.95 -24.90 9.10
C PRO A 126 22.09 -24.18 8.06
N LEU A 127 21.77 -22.92 8.32
CA LEU A 127 20.98 -22.06 7.42
C LEU A 127 21.90 -21.04 6.74
N ASP A 128 21.65 -20.79 5.46
CA ASP A 128 22.26 -19.71 4.69
C ASP A 128 21.18 -19.04 3.82
N VAL A 129 20.82 -17.79 4.16
CA VAL A 129 19.83 -16.97 3.46
C VAL A 129 20.48 -15.83 2.67
N SER A 130 21.80 -15.88 2.43
CA SER A 130 22.50 -14.84 1.64
C SER A 130 22.04 -14.80 0.17
N ARG A 131 21.53 -15.92 -0.36
CA ARG A 131 21.18 -16.10 -1.78
C ARG A 131 19.67 -16.21 -1.99
N GLN A 132 19.08 -15.14 -2.51
CA GLN A 132 17.62 -15.00 -2.68
C GLN A 132 17.09 -15.47 -4.05
N GLN A 133 17.91 -16.12 -4.89
CA GLN A 133 17.52 -16.50 -6.26
C GLN A 133 16.49 -17.64 -6.32
N SER A 134 16.42 -18.48 -5.28
CA SER A 134 15.45 -19.56 -5.16
C SER A 134 14.92 -19.59 -3.74
N LEU A 135 13.79 -18.91 -3.53
CA LEU A 135 13.16 -18.83 -2.21
C LEU A 135 12.79 -20.20 -1.62
N PRO A 136 12.21 -21.16 -2.38
CA PRO A 136 11.89 -22.48 -1.84
C PRO A 136 13.11 -23.24 -1.28
N ALA A 137 14.30 -23.02 -1.85
CA ALA A 137 15.53 -23.67 -1.39
C ALA A 137 16.03 -23.16 -0.03
N ILE A 138 15.56 -21.99 0.41
CA ILE A 138 15.92 -21.38 1.69
C ILE A 138 14.72 -21.25 2.63
N ASP A 139 13.52 -21.62 2.21
CA ASP A 139 12.29 -21.53 3.00
C ASP A 139 12.16 -22.69 3.99
N LEU A 140 12.84 -22.57 5.12
CA LEU A 140 12.78 -23.59 6.16
C LEU A 140 11.37 -23.67 6.76
N MET A 141 10.76 -24.85 6.67
CA MET A 141 9.53 -25.21 7.35
C MET A 141 9.72 -26.46 8.20
N SER A 142 8.98 -26.60 9.29
CA SER A 142 8.93 -27.87 10.04
C SER A 142 7.57 -28.17 10.64
N ALA A 143 7.31 -29.45 10.86
CA ALA A 143 6.09 -29.98 11.45
C ALA A 143 6.42 -31.06 12.49
N THR A 144 5.59 -31.16 13.52
CA THR A 144 5.60 -32.28 14.46
C THR A 144 4.21 -32.90 14.57
N ALA A 145 4.16 -34.19 14.88
CA ALA A 145 2.92 -34.91 15.16
C ALA A 145 3.22 -36.12 16.05
N THR A 146 2.18 -36.69 16.65
CA THR A 146 2.28 -37.95 17.40
C THR A 146 1.43 -39.02 16.72
N ALA A 147 1.94 -40.23 16.56
CA ALA A 147 1.19 -41.33 15.97
C ALA A 147 1.67 -42.70 16.45
N ASP A 148 0.93 -43.74 16.09
CA ASP A 148 1.23 -45.12 16.45
C ASP A 148 0.81 -46.06 15.31
N LYS A 149 1.15 -47.35 15.44
CA LYS A 149 0.87 -48.35 14.41
C LYS A 149 -0.62 -48.59 14.16
N ASP A 150 -1.48 -48.33 15.14
CA ASP A 150 -2.92 -48.55 15.05
C ASP A 150 -3.62 -47.34 14.40
N HIS A 151 -2.95 -46.18 14.39
CA HIS A 151 -3.35 -44.94 13.73
C HIS A 151 -2.28 -44.42 12.75
N PRO A 152 -1.96 -45.16 11.66
CA PRO A 152 -0.74 -44.94 10.89
C PRO A 152 -0.77 -43.72 9.95
N ASN A 153 -1.94 -43.12 9.73
CA ASN A 153 -2.12 -41.96 8.87
C ASN A 153 -1.86 -40.66 9.65
N VAL A 154 -0.85 -39.91 9.26
CA VAL A 154 -0.48 -38.64 9.92
C VAL A 154 -0.71 -37.48 8.97
N ALA A 155 -1.37 -36.44 9.49
CA ALA A 155 -1.48 -35.15 8.84
C ALA A 155 -0.48 -34.18 9.48
N LEU A 156 0.63 -33.92 8.79
CA LEU A 156 1.63 -32.95 9.22
C LEU A 156 1.16 -31.54 8.88
N ARG A 157 1.37 -30.60 9.81
CA ARG A 157 1.11 -29.17 9.62
C ARG A 157 2.42 -28.41 9.67
N PHE A 158 2.93 -28.03 8.50
CA PHE A 158 4.19 -27.30 8.40
C PHE A 158 4.01 -25.83 8.76
N SER A 159 5.00 -25.28 9.45
CA SER A 159 5.10 -23.85 9.76
C SER A 159 6.45 -23.32 9.30
N HIS A 160 6.44 -22.15 8.66
CA HIS A 160 7.66 -21.44 8.28
C HIS A 160 8.43 -21.01 9.52
N ARG A 161 9.74 -21.22 9.47
CA ARG A 161 10.67 -20.92 10.56
C ARG A 161 11.41 -19.61 10.31
N LEU A 162 11.48 -19.15 9.08
CA LEU A 162 12.12 -17.87 8.74
C LEU A 162 11.13 -16.71 8.72
N THR A 163 11.59 -15.53 8.32
CA THR A 163 10.74 -14.36 8.09
C THR A 163 10.73 -14.00 6.61
N ARG A 164 9.55 -13.76 6.05
CA ARG A 164 9.40 -13.22 4.69
C ARG A 164 9.30 -11.70 4.74
N LEU A 165 10.04 -11.03 3.86
CA LEU A 165 9.95 -9.60 3.61
C LEU A 165 9.41 -9.40 2.19
N VAL A 166 8.39 -8.57 2.06
CA VAL A 166 7.81 -8.17 0.78
C VAL A 166 7.98 -6.67 0.64
N PHE A 167 8.49 -6.22 -0.49
CA PHE A 167 8.77 -4.82 -0.76
C PHE A 167 7.84 -4.30 -1.86
N SER A 168 7.24 -3.13 -1.63
CA SER A 168 6.50 -2.35 -2.61
C SER A 168 7.18 -0.98 -2.72
N ILE A 169 7.73 -0.68 -3.90
CA ILE A 169 8.59 0.48 -4.13
C ILE A 169 7.92 1.41 -5.15
N SER A 170 7.89 2.70 -4.85
CA SER A 170 7.33 3.74 -5.73
C SER A 170 8.17 5.02 -5.70
N GLY A 171 8.09 5.81 -6.77
CA GLY A 171 8.71 7.14 -6.85
C GLY A 171 7.71 8.26 -6.54
N LYS A 172 8.19 9.37 -5.95
CA LYS A 172 7.43 10.61 -5.71
C LYS A 172 8.25 11.83 -6.10
N GLY A 173 7.59 12.87 -6.60
CA GLY A 173 8.23 14.13 -6.97
C GLY A 173 9.06 13.97 -8.24
N SER A 174 10.34 14.35 -8.21
CA SER A 174 11.24 14.19 -9.36
C SER A 174 11.77 12.77 -9.56
N VAL A 175 11.54 11.85 -8.60
CA VAL A 175 11.80 10.42 -8.78
C VAL A 175 10.53 9.78 -9.32
N SER A 176 10.50 9.44 -10.61
CA SER A 176 9.36 8.75 -11.22
C SER A 176 9.42 7.25 -10.95
N THR A 177 8.27 6.58 -10.79
CA THR A 177 8.23 5.11 -10.66
C THR A 177 8.86 4.41 -11.87
N ALA A 178 8.76 4.98 -13.07
CA ALA A 178 9.41 4.45 -14.27
C ALA A 178 10.94 4.40 -14.18
N SER A 179 11.57 5.25 -13.35
CA SER A 179 13.02 5.21 -13.11
C SER A 179 13.48 4.00 -12.30
N LEU A 180 12.54 3.25 -11.69
CA LEU A 180 12.84 2.03 -10.94
C LEU A 180 13.19 0.84 -11.85
N VAL A 181 12.91 0.90 -13.15
CA VAL A 181 13.28 -0.17 -14.08
C VAL A 181 14.79 -0.40 -14.03
N GLY A 182 15.20 -1.62 -13.65
CA GLY A 182 16.61 -1.98 -13.47
C GLY A 182 17.23 -1.50 -12.16
N ALA A 183 16.45 -0.95 -11.24
CA ALA A 183 16.92 -0.66 -9.89
C ALA A 183 17.29 -1.96 -9.14
N THR A 184 18.13 -1.82 -8.12
CA THR A 184 18.50 -2.93 -7.23
C THR A 184 18.08 -2.61 -5.81
N LEU A 185 17.62 -3.61 -5.06
CA LEU A 185 17.35 -3.51 -3.63
C LEU A 185 18.34 -4.39 -2.85
N THR A 186 19.00 -3.81 -1.86
CA THR A 186 19.93 -4.50 -0.96
C THR A 186 19.51 -4.34 0.49
N ILE A 187 19.47 -5.43 1.26
CA ILE A 187 19.31 -5.40 2.72
C ILE A 187 20.70 -5.46 3.35
N ARG A 188 21.00 -4.54 4.27
CA ARG A 188 22.23 -4.54 5.07
C ARG A 188 21.94 -4.70 6.54
N GLY A 189 22.91 -5.25 7.28
CA GLY A 189 22.85 -5.36 8.75
C GLY A 189 22.01 -6.52 9.28
N MET A 190 21.59 -7.45 8.40
CA MET A 190 20.94 -8.71 8.79
C MET A 190 21.94 -9.86 8.79
N ASP A 191 21.83 -10.74 9.78
CA ASP A 191 22.52 -12.02 9.75
C ASP A 191 22.02 -12.84 8.56
N THR A 192 22.95 -13.53 7.90
CA THR A 192 22.64 -14.38 6.75
C THR A 192 22.84 -15.86 7.03
N ARG A 193 23.40 -16.21 8.19
CA ARG A 193 23.68 -17.59 8.60
C ARG A 193 23.33 -17.84 10.05
N ALA A 194 22.76 -19.00 10.33
CA ALA A 194 22.46 -19.47 11.68
C ALA A 194 22.42 -21.00 11.74
N ASP A 195 22.71 -21.57 12.90
CA ASP A 195 22.38 -22.95 13.21
C ASP A 195 20.96 -22.99 13.78
N TYR A 196 20.05 -23.71 13.13
CA TYR A 196 18.68 -23.92 13.60
C TYR A 196 18.52 -25.31 14.20
N ASN A 197 18.00 -25.40 15.42
CA ASN A 197 17.74 -26.67 16.08
C ASN A 197 16.27 -27.09 15.90
N LEU A 198 16.05 -28.21 15.20
CA LEU A 198 14.70 -28.72 14.91
C LEU A 198 13.92 -29.19 16.16
N HIS A 199 14.59 -29.49 17.27
CA HIS A 199 13.96 -29.95 18.51
C HIS A 199 13.54 -28.80 19.42
N THR A 200 14.34 -27.73 19.47
CA THR A 200 14.11 -26.60 20.36
C THR A 200 13.50 -25.39 19.66
N ASP A 201 13.45 -25.36 18.33
CA ASP A 201 12.94 -24.23 17.52
C ASP A 201 13.75 -22.93 17.80
N THR A 202 15.07 -23.08 17.93
CA THR A 202 15.99 -21.98 18.28
C THR A 202 17.07 -21.76 17.22
N TYR A 203 17.43 -20.49 17.03
CA TYR A 203 18.51 -20.04 16.15
C TYR A 203 19.75 -19.69 16.97
N THR A 204 20.93 -20.12 16.51
CA THR A 204 22.22 -19.70 17.06
C THR A 204 23.04 -19.05 15.95
N THR A 205 23.39 -17.77 16.10
CA THR A 205 24.27 -17.04 15.17
C THR A 205 25.69 -16.97 15.72
N ALA A 206 26.67 -16.67 14.85
CA ALA A 206 28.08 -16.63 15.22
C ALA A 206 28.39 -15.64 16.36
N ASP A 207 27.71 -14.48 16.38
CA ASP A 207 27.89 -13.46 17.44
C ASP A 207 27.31 -13.92 18.80
N ALA A 208 26.25 -14.75 18.78
CA ALA A 208 25.68 -15.34 19.99
C ALA A 208 26.57 -16.45 20.59
N ALA A 209 27.32 -17.18 19.75
CA ALA A 209 28.23 -18.24 20.17
C ALA A 209 29.44 -17.73 20.97
N THR A 210 29.84 -16.47 20.81
CA THR A 210 30.88 -15.83 21.64
C THR A 210 30.43 -15.49 23.07
N ALA A 211 29.13 -15.51 23.37
CA ALA A 211 28.59 -15.23 24.71
C ALA A 211 28.33 -16.49 25.55
N ALA A 212 28.22 -17.66 24.93
CA ALA A 212 27.97 -18.94 25.59
C ALA A 212 29.18 -19.88 25.45
N ALA A 213 29.80 -20.22 26.58
CA ALA A 213 31.04 -20.96 26.69
C ALA A 213 31.19 -22.19 25.76
N GLY A 214 32.28 -22.20 24.99
CA GLY A 214 33.14 -23.38 24.81
C GLY A 214 32.63 -24.57 23.98
N ASN A 215 31.62 -24.42 23.13
CA ASN A 215 31.25 -25.49 22.18
C ASN A 215 31.65 -25.13 20.74
N THR A 216 32.54 -25.93 20.17
CA THR A 216 33.00 -25.86 18.77
C THR A 216 31.85 -26.21 17.82
N SER A 217 31.15 -25.20 17.27
CA SER A 217 30.29 -25.40 16.09
C SER A 217 31.12 -25.47 14.81
N SER A 218 30.73 -26.43 13.96
CA SER A 218 31.37 -26.84 12.72
C SER A 218 31.17 -25.81 11.61
N THR A 219 32.11 -24.88 11.50
CA THR A 219 32.27 -23.93 10.38
C THR A 219 32.96 -24.55 9.15
N THR A 220 32.76 -25.85 8.86
CA THR A 220 33.38 -26.45 7.67
C THR A 220 32.59 -26.10 6.42
N ALA A 221 33.01 -25.01 5.80
CA ALA A 221 32.63 -24.55 4.47
C ALA A 221 32.97 -25.58 3.37
N ALA A 222 32.09 -25.68 2.37
CA ALA A 222 32.52 -26.02 1.03
C ALA A 222 32.92 -24.71 0.30
N SER A 223 34.24 -24.47 0.22
CA SER A 223 34.94 -23.70 -0.83
C SER A 223 34.36 -22.35 -1.31
N GLY A 224 35.05 -21.25 -0.97
CA GLY A 224 35.34 -20.17 -1.94
C GLY A 224 34.76 -18.78 -1.69
N ASP A 225 33.64 -18.64 -0.98
CA ASP A 225 32.98 -17.34 -0.80
C ASP A 225 33.25 -16.74 0.59
N ASN A 226 33.48 -15.42 0.65
CA ASN A 226 33.83 -14.66 1.86
C ASN A 226 32.97 -15.06 3.07
N ASN A 227 33.63 -15.58 4.09
CA ASN A 227 33.07 -16.25 5.26
C ASN A 227 32.69 -15.27 6.39
N THR A 228 31.82 -14.30 6.12
CA THR A 228 31.40 -13.29 7.11
C THR A 228 29.88 -13.19 7.16
N SER A 229 29.26 -13.30 8.33
CA SER A 229 27.89 -12.80 8.59
C SER A 229 28.04 -11.58 9.52
N PRO A 230 27.29 -10.49 9.34
CA PRO A 230 26.26 -10.24 8.31
C PRO A 230 26.84 -10.05 6.89
N GLN A 231 26.03 -10.32 5.86
CA GLN A 231 26.31 -9.99 4.45
C GLN A 231 25.19 -9.12 3.86
N ASP A 232 25.52 -8.36 2.82
CA ASP A 232 24.54 -7.67 1.99
C ASP A 232 23.66 -8.70 1.27
N ILE A 233 22.34 -8.63 1.48
CA ILE A 233 21.38 -9.50 0.81
C ILE A 233 20.82 -8.74 -0.40
N SER A 234 21.11 -9.22 -1.61
CA SER A 234 20.50 -8.68 -2.83
C SER A 234 19.10 -9.27 -3.01
N VAL A 235 18.08 -8.41 -2.98
CA VAL A 235 16.68 -8.80 -3.19
C VAL A 235 16.35 -8.72 -4.68
N PRO A 236 15.96 -9.82 -5.33
CA PRO A 236 15.49 -9.78 -6.70
C PRO A 236 14.25 -8.91 -6.81
N LEU A 237 14.28 -7.94 -7.73
CA LEU A 237 13.12 -7.12 -8.06
C LEU A 237 12.45 -7.64 -9.34
N ASN A 238 11.16 -7.37 -9.47
CA ASN A 238 10.42 -7.57 -10.72
C ASN A 238 10.98 -6.69 -11.86
N ALA A 239 10.56 -6.92 -13.10
CA ALA A 239 11.06 -6.19 -14.26
C ALA A 239 10.87 -4.67 -14.16
N SER A 240 9.86 -4.21 -13.44
CA SER A 240 9.56 -2.80 -13.21
C SER A 240 10.36 -2.18 -12.05
N GLY A 241 11.08 -2.98 -11.24
CA GLY A 241 11.77 -2.54 -10.03
C GLY A 241 10.86 -2.11 -8.88
N THR A 242 9.57 -2.40 -8.96
CA THR A 242 8.55 -1.93 -8.01
C THR A 242 8.24 -2.93 -6.91
N GLN A 243 8.65 -4.19 -7.07
CA GLN A 243 8.37 -5.25 -6.10
C GLN A 243 9.54 -6.19 -5.94
N GLY A 244 9.74 -6.72 -4.74
CA GLY A 244 10.72 -7.76 -4.45
C GLY A 244 10.32 -8.54 -3.20
N THR A 245 10.81 -9.77 -3.12
CA THR A 245 10.55 -10.66 -1.98
C THR A 245 11.87 -11.24 -1.50
N ALA A 246 12.04 -11.31 -0.19
CA ALA A 246 13.18 -11.94 0.45
C ALA A 246 12.75 -12.84 1.61
N ILE A 247 13.48 -13.91 1.85
CA ILE A 247 13.39 -14.72 3.07
C ILE A 247 14.66 -14.46 3.89
N VAL A 248 14.50 -14.05 5.14
CA VAL A 248 15.58 -13.65 6.03
C VAL A 248 15.49 -14.39 7.36
N LEU A 249 16.59 -14.39 8.11
CA LEU A 249 16.57 -14.91 9.48
C LEU A 249 15.65 -14.05 10.37
N PRO A 250 14.91 -14.68 11.29
CA PRO A 250 14.20 -13.95 12.34
C PRO A 250 15.15 -13.09 13.15
N ARG A 251 14.64 -11.98 13.65
CA ARG A 251 15.41 -10.98 14.39
C ARG A 251 14.55 -10.36 15.49
N SER A 252 15.05 -10.41 16.72
CA SER A 252 14.52 -9.62 17.83
C SER A 252 14.83 -8.14 17.67
N ALA A 253 13.94 -7.26 18.13
CA ALA A 253 14.19 -5.81 18.17
C ALA A 253 15.49 -5.51 18.96
N ALA A 254 16.46 -4.89 18.31
CA ALA A 254 17.78 -4.63 18.88
C ALA A 254 18.22 -3.20 18.57
N ALA A 255 18.32 -2.37 19.62
CA ALA A 255 18.80 -1.00 19.52
C ALA A 255 20.21 -0.94 18.91
N GLY A 256 20.40 -0.11 17.88
CA GLY A 256 21.69 0.09 17.22
C GLY A 256 22.12 -0.96 16.20
N ALA A 257 21.28 -1.95 15.90
CA ALA A 257 21.63 -3.03 14.98
C ALA A 257 21.43 -2.67 13.49
N GLY A 258 20.98 -1.45 13.18
CA GLY A 258 21.24 -0.75 11.91
C GLY A 258 20.83 -1.46 10.62
N VAL A 259 19.65 -2.11 10.57
CA VAL A 259 19.17 -2.71 9.31
C VAL A 259 18.73 -1.61 8.36
N SER A 260 19.18 -1.72 7.11
CA SER A 260 18.84 -0.76 6.07
C SER A 260 18.49 -1.43 4.76
N PHE A 261 17.56 -0.82 4.06
CA PHE A 261 17.13 -1.16 2.70
C PHE A 261 17.69 -0.10 1.77
N ILE A 262 18.59 -0.50 0.88
CA ILE A 262 19.29 0.39 -0.03
C ILE A 262 18.75 0.13 -1.44
N ILE A 263 18.08 1.13 -2.00
CA ILE A 263 17.62 1.11 -3.38
C ILE A 263 18.62 1.91 -4.20
N THR A 264 19.17 1.29 -5.24
CA THR A 264 20.07 1.96 -6.20
C THR A 264 19.39 2.03 -7.56
N LEU A 265 19.26 3.24 -8.08
CA LEU A 265 18.74 3.48 -9.43
C LEU A 265 19.84 3.26 -10.48
N THR A 266 19.45 3.11 -11.74
CA THR A 266 20.38 2.89 -12.86
C THR A 266 21.28 4.09 -13.16
N ASP A 267 20.89 5.29 -12.71
CA ASP A 267 21.70 6.50 -12.78
C ASP A 267 22.78 6.60 -11.68
N GLY A 268 22.82 5.63 -10.76
CA GLY A 268 23.75 5.57 -9.63
C GLY A 268 23.25 6.26 -8.36
N SER A 269 22.04 6.81 -8.34
CA SER A 269 21.44 7.39 -7.14
C SER A 269 21.13 6.30 -6.11
N HIS A 270 21.47 6.55 -4.84
CA HIS A 270 21.21 5.63 -3.73
C HIS A 270 20.22 6.22 -2.73
N PHE A 271 19.24 5.40 -2.33
CA PHE A 271 18.23 5.72 -1.35
C PHE A 271 18.29 4.71 -0.21
N THR A 272 18.59 5.16 1.01
CA THR A 272 18.75 4.31 2.19
C THR A 272 17.61 4.48 3.17
N ALA A 273 16.83 3.43 3.35
CA ALA A 273 15.72 3.36 4.27
C ALA A 273 16.14 2.56 5.51
N HIS A 274 15.95 3.07 6.72
CA HIS A 274 16.35 2.36 7.95
C HIS A 274 15.15 1.65 8.59
N LEU A 275 15.33 0.37 8.95
CA LEU A 275 14.37 -0.36 9.75
C LEU A 275 14.43 0.16 11.19
N SER A 276 13.27 0.42 11.81
CA SER A 276 13.23 0.85 13.21
C SER A 276 13.88 -0.19 14.12
N ASP A 277 14.69 0.28 15.06
CA ASP A 277 15.34 -0.55 16.09
C ASP A 277 14.34 -1.29 16.98
N THR A 278 13.09 -0.81 17.04
CA THR A 278 11.99 -1.44 17.78
C THR A 278 11.19 -2.46 16.96
N HIS A 279 11.46 -2.56 15.66
CA HIS A 279 10.72 -3.46 14.78
C HIS A 279 11.32 -4.87 14.82
N GLU A 280 10.48 -5.83 15.21
CA GLU A 280 10.84 -7.24 15.31
C GLU A 280 10.42 -7.99 14.03
N LEU A 281 11.30 -8.88 13.55
CA LEU A 281 11.03 -9.79 12.43
C LEU A 281 10.88 -11.20 13.01
N LYS A 282 9.64 -11.67 13.15
CA LYS A 282 9.36 -12.96 13.79
C LYS A 282 9.38 -14.12 12.79
N ALA A 283 9.78 -15.28 13.27
CA ALA A 283 9.60 -16.55 12.55
C ALA A 283 8.13 -16.74 12.16
N GLY A 284 7.90 -17.24 10.95
CA GLY A 284 6.54 -17.51 10.44
C GLY A 284 5.71 -16.25 10.16
N THR A 285 6.35 -15.08 9.97
CA THR A 285 5.66 -13.84 9.59
C THR A 285 6.06 -13.34 8.21
N SER A 286 5.13 -12.66 7.54
CA SER A 286 5.36 -11.94 6.29
C SER A 286 5.17 -10.44 6.53
N ASN A 287 6.21 -9.67 6.23
CA ASN A 287 6.27 -8.24 6.53
C ASN A 287 6.26 -7.45 5.23
N LEU A 288 5.22 -6.63 5.02
CA LEU A 288 5.11 -5.77 3.85
C LEU A 288 5.73 -4.40 4.16
N PHE A 289 6.76 -4.05 3.42
CA PHE A 289 7.41 -2.74 3.44
C PHE A 289 7.00 -1.93 2.22
N ARG A 290 6.31 -0.81 2.45
CA ARG A 290 6.01 0.19 1.42
C ARG A 290 7.07 1.28 1.49
N ILE A 291 7.82 1.44 0.41
CA ILE A 291 8.93 2.37 0.27
C ILE A 291 8.58 3.38 -0.82
N THR A 292 8.59 4.66 -0.46
CA THR A 292 8.42 5.76 -1.42
C THR A 292 9.72 6.56 -1.50
N LEU A 293 10.32 6.62 -2.68
CA LEU A 293 11.53 7.38 -2.96
C LEU A 293 11.17 8.83 -3.30
N SER A 294 11.76 9.80 -2.59
CA SER A 294 11.60 11.22 -2.90
C SER A 294 12.93 11.98 -2.80
N PRO A 295 13.05 13.16 -3.43
CA PRO A 295 14.29 13.94 -3.41
C PRO A 295 14.67 14.49 -2.03
N GLU A 296 13.68 14.62 -1.12
CA GLU A 296 13.84 15.21 0.21
C GLU A 296 13.88 14.15 1.34
N GLY A 297 13.79 12.86 1.01
CA GLY A 297 13.83 11.77 1.99
C GLY A 297 13.06 10.51 1.55
N ILE A 298 12.96 9.52 2.45
CA ILE A 298 12.28 8.24 2.20
C ILE A 298 11.24 8.02 3.31
N SER A 299 10.01 7.67 2.94
CA SER A 299 9.01 7.20 3.90
C SER A 299 8.88 5.68 3.78
N ILE A 300 9.04 4.98 4.91
CA ILE A 300 8.77 3.55 5.04
C ILE A 300 7.54 3.37 5.90
N THR A 301 6.54 2.65 5.40
CA THR A 301 5.47 2.10 6.26
C THR A 301 5.53 0.58 6.21
N ALA A 302 5.51 -0.05 7.38
CA ALA A 302 5.59 -1.50 7.52
C ALA A 302 4.28 -2.04 8.09
N THR A 303 3.77 -3.12 7.52
CA THR A 303 2.65 -3.88 8.07
C THR A 303 3.09 -5.32 8.30
N ILE A 304 2.92 -5.81 9.53
CA ILE A 304 3.27 -7.17 9.93
C ILE A 304 2.02 -8.03 9.83
N ASN A 305 2.07 -9.07 9.02
CA ASN A 305 1.03 -10.09 8.94
C ASN A 305 1.61 -11.47 9.26
N PRO A 306 0.79 -12.45 9.68
CA PRO A 306 1.16 -13.86 9.61
C PRO A 306 1.70 -14.21 8.21
N TRP A 307 2.67 -15.13 8.13
CA TRP A 307 3.13 -15.59 6.82
C TRP A 307 2.04 -16.43 6.17
N GLU A 308 1.38 -15.85 5.18
CA GLU A 308 0.39 -16.49 4.31
C GLU A 308 0.97 -16.51 2.89
N ASP A 309 1.12 -17.65 2.21
CA ASP A 309 1.41 -17.63 0.78
C ASP A 309 0.18 -17.15 0.02
N ALA A 310 0.11 -15.82 -0.15
CA ALA A 310 -0.70 -15.22 -1.19
C ALA A 310 -0.09 -15.60 -2.56
N PRO A 311 -0.90 -15.68 -3.64
CA PRO A 311 -0.34 -15.49 -4.98
C PRO A 311 0.38 -14.14 -4.96
N GLU A 312 1.72 -14.12 -5.00
CA GLU A 312 2.55 -12.90 -5.02
C GLU A 312 1.91 -11.65 -4.38
N THR A 313 1.44 -11.67 -3.12
CA THR A 313 0.57 -10.58 -2.60
C THR A 313 -0.43 -10.09 -3.66
N ASP A 314 -1.54 -10.77 -3.88
CA ASP A 314 -2.52 -10.26 -4.85
C ASP A 314 -3.04 -8.91 -4.35
N LEU A 315 -2.36 -7.85 -4.79
CA LEU A 315 -2.63 -6.46 -4.47
C LEU A 315 -4.04 -6.12 -4.93
N SER A 316 -4.69 -6.98 -5.73
CA SER A 316 -6.11 -6.91 -6.05
C SER A 316 -6.99 -6.86 -4.79
N THR A 317 -6.63 -7.58 -3.73
CA THR A 317 -7.39 -7.57 -2.46
C THR A 317 -7.03 -6.41 -1.55
N SER A 318 -6.05 -5.58 -1.94
CA SER A 318 -5.71 -4.36 -1.18
C SER A 318 -6.70 -3.23 -1.48
N PRO A 319 -7.02 -2.40 -0.48
CA PRO A 319 -7.83 -1.23 -0.72
C PRO A 319 -7.10 -0.23 -1.63
N VAL A 320 -7.84 0.43 -2.51
CA VAL A 320 -7.37 1.60 -3.26
C VAL A 320 -7.14 2.72 -2.26
N THR A 321 -5.90 3.22 -2.20
CA THR A 321 -5.54 4.34 -1.35
C THR A 321 -5.69 5.64 -2.11
N ILE A 322 -6.27 6.66 -1.47
CA ILE A 322 -6.44 7.98 -2.06
C ILE A 322 -5.44 8.95 -1.42
N ALA A 323 -4.66 9.60 -2.26
CA ALA A 323 -3.82 10.73 -1.90
C ALA A 323 -4.40 11.99 -2.55
N ALA A 324 -5.24 12.72 -1.83
CA ALA A 324 -5.71 14.04 -2.24
C ALA A 324 -5.08 15.09 -1.31
N ALA A 325 -4.77 16.28 -1.83
CA ALA A 325 -4.20 17.36 -1.02
C ALA A 325 -5.09 17.67 0.18
N THR A 326 -4.50 17.71 1.37
CA THR A 326 -5.14 18.07 2.64
C THR A 326 -4.42 19.29 3.21
N THR A 327 -5.12 20.10 4.00
CA THR A 327 -4.51 21.19 4.76
C THR A 327 -3.42 20.62 5.68
N SER A 328 -2.16 21.02 5.49
CA SER A 328 -1.18 20.97 6.57
C SER A 328 -1.47 22.12 7.51
N SER A 329 -1.78 21.80 8.76
CA SER A 329 -1.80 22.78 9.84
C SER A 329 -0.34 23.16 10.15
N ASP A 330 0.14 24.25 9.55
CA ASP A 330 1.29 24.95 10.13
C ASP A 330 0.81 25.72 11.35
N SER A 331 1.19 25.25 12.54
CA SER A 331 2.03 26.02 13.48
C SER A 331 1.98 25.45 14.91
N ASN A 332 3.09 24.84 15.30
CA ASN A 332 3.84 25.23 16.50
C ASN A 332 3.04 25.43 17.81
N SER A 333 2.82 24.35 18.57
CA SER A 333 2.45 24.43 20.00
C SER A 333 3.68 24.80 20.83
N GLY A 334 4.02 26.10 20.81
CA GLY A 334 4.78 26.78 21.85
C GLY A 334 3.82 27.33 22.91
N ASP A 335 4.17 27.03 24.15
CA ASP A 335 3.55 27.33 25.45
C ASP A 335 3.01 28.76 25.69
N GLY A 336 2.10 28.91 26.65
CA GLY A 336 1.90 30.17 27.39
C GLY A 336 0.46 30.67 27.51
N GLY A 337 -0.10 30.60 28.71
CA GLY A 337 -1.38 31.20 29.06
C GLY A 337 -1.40 32.74 28.94
N GLY A 338 -2.56 33.27 28.56
CA GLY A 338 -2.83 34.71 28.54
C GLY A 338 -4.28 35.00 28.19
N SER A 339 -5.10 35.27 29.20
CA SER A 339 -6.43 35.87 29.05
C SER A 339 -6.30 37.25 28.41
N GLY A 340 -6.96 37.46 27.27
CA GLY A 340 -7.04 38.75 26.60
C GLY A 340 -8.11 38.77 25.52
N ASN A 341 -9.20 39.49 25.76
CA ASN A 341 -10.20 39.84 24.74
C ASN A 341 -9.51 40.54 23.54
N GLY A 342 -9.69 40.00 22.34
CA GLY A 342 -9.18 40.59 21.10
C GLY A 342 -9.95 40.12 19.88
N ASP A 343 -10.57 41.08 19.19
CA ASP A 343 -11.06 41.06 17.81
C ASP A 343 -10.31 40.07 16.90
N GLY A 344 -10.95 38.92 16.63
CA GLY A 344 -10.48 37.89 15.72
C GLY A 344 -11.02 38.13 14.32
N SER A 345 -10.32 38.96 13.56
CA SER A 345 -10.48 39.15 12.12
C SER A 345 -10.22 37.83 11.38
N GLY A 346 -11.28 37.12 10.99
CA GLY A 346 -11.21 36.00 10.07
C GLY A 346 -11.03 36.49 8.63
N ASP A 347 -9.80 36.47 8.15
CA ASP A 347 -9.44 36.69 6.75
C ASP A 347 -9.95 35.51 5.91
N GLY A 348 -10.94 35.77 5.07
CA GLY A 348 -11.70 34.77 4.31
C GLY A 348 -10.95 34.20 3.11
N SER A 349 -9.73 33.74 3.29
CA SER A 349 -8.96 32.99 2.30
C SER A 349 -8.93 31.50 2.68
N GLU A 350 -10.08 30.83 2.61
CA GLU A 350 -10.11 29.36 2.73
C GLU A 350 -9.66 28.75 1.40
N THR A 351 -8.35 28.54 1.26
CA THR A 351 -7.80 27.62 0.27
C THR A 351 -7.62 26.27 0.94
N SER A 352 -8.16 25.21 0.31
CA SER A 352 -8.03 23.76 0.61
C SER A 352 -9.09 23.12 1.52
N PHE A 353 -9.20 21.78 1.42
CA PHE A 353 -10.26 20.99 2.02
C PHE A 353 -10.21 21.01 3.56
N SER A 354 -11.36 21.22 4.20
CA SER A 354 -11.54 21.21 5.66
C SER A 354 -12.19 19.89 6.12
N PRO A 355 -11.97 19.44 7.38
CA PRO A 355 -12.64 18.25 7.90
C PRO A 355 -14.15 18.28 7.68
N GLY A 356 -14.72 17.18 7.20
CA GLY A 356 -16.11 17.08 6.75
C GLY A 356 -16.31 17.35 5.26
N SER A 357 -15.30 17.84 4.53
CA SER A 357 -15.35 17.95 3.08
C SER A 357 -15.57 16.60 2.42
N GLN A 358 -16.29 16.59 1.30
CA GLN A 358 -16.65 15.36 0.59
C GLN A 358 -16.35 15.44 -0.90
N PHE A 359 -15.89 14.34 -1.50
CA PHE A 359 -15.88 14.20 -2.96
C PHE A 359 -16.46 12.85 -3.37
N THR A 360 -16.99 12.79 -4.59
CA THR A 360 -17.42 11.55 -5.22
C THR A 360 -16.36 11.08 -6.21
N LEU A 361 -16.01 9.80 -6.16
CA LEU A 361 -15.02 9.16 -7.03
C LEU A 361 -15.68 8.16 -7.98
N TRP A 362 -15.25 8.15 -9.25
CA TRP A 362 -15.64 7.15 -10.23
C TRP A 362 -14.39 6.52 -10.86
N ALA A 363 -14.43 5.23 -11.13
CA ALA A 363 -13.43 4.52 -11.92
C ALA A 363 -13.92 4.39 -13.38
N GLY A 364 -13.08 4.73 -14.34
CA GLY A 364 -13.41 4.70 -15.77
C GLY A 364 -14.28 5.88 -16.20
N SER A 365 -15.60 5.79 -16.06
CA SER A 365 -16.53 6.83 -16.52
C SER A 365 -16.99 7.72 -15.37
N PRO A 366 -16.98 9.06 -15.48
CA PRO A 366 -17.43 9.99 -14.42
C PRO A 366 -18.96 10.07 -14.29
N THR A 367 -19.69 9.00 -14.61
CA THR A 367 -21.16 8.98 -14.68
C THR A 367 -21.72 7.76 -13.96
N GLY A 368 -22.84 7.91 -13.27
CA GLY A 368 -23.48 6.83 -12.51
C GLY A 368 -23.17 6.91 -11.02
N THR A 369 -23.39 5.81 -10.29
CA THR A 369 -23.13 5.74 -8.84
C THR A 369 -21.62 5.76 -8.57
N GLY A 370 -21.12 6.84 -8.00
CA GLY A 370 -19.74 6.94 -7.54
C GLY A 370 -19.59 6.60 -6.06
N THR A 371 -18.35 6.54 -5.59
CA THR A 371 -18.01 6.27 -4.19
C THR A 371 -17.74 7.58 -3.47
N LEU A 372 -18.47 7.83 -2.38
CA LEU A 372 -18.30 9.05 -1.57
C LEU A 372 -17.12 8.89 -0.61
N PHE A 373 -16.23 9.87 -0.60
CA PHE A 373 -15.15 10.02 0.37
C PHE A 373 -15.39 11.24 1.24
N THR A 374 -15.07 11.14 2.53
CA THR A 374 -15.18 12.23 3.50
C THR A 374 -13.82 12.44 4.18
N LEU A 375 -13.40 13.69 4.32
CA LEU A 375 -12.19 14.07 5.03
C LEU A 375 -12.43 14.03 6.54
N GLY A 376 -11.70 13.19 7.26
CA GLY A 376 -11.73 13.13 8.72
C GLY A 376 -10.99 14.29 9.38
N THR A 377 -11.18 14.44 10.69
CA THR A 377 -10.41 15.40 11.52
C THR A 377 -8.95 15.01 11.68
N ASP A 378 -8.60 13.77 11.33
CA ASP A 378 -7.24 13.22 11.27
C ASP A 378 -6.50 13.56 9.96
N GLY A 379 -7.16 14.32 9.06
CA GLY A 379 -6.60 14.66 7.76
C GLY A 379 -6.56 13.49 6.77
N GLN A 380 -7.30 12.40 7.03
CA GLN A 380 -7.38 11.25 6.13
C GLN A 380 -8.72 11.18 5.40
N TRP A 381 -8.68 10.77 4.13
CA TRP A 381 -9.88 10.52 3.35
C TRP A 381 -10.37 9.10 3.59
N SER A 382 -11.63 8.95 3.98
CA SER A 382 -12.26 7.66 4.26
C SER A 382 -13.56 7.49 3.50
N THR A 383 -13.98 6.23 3.31
CA THR A 383 -15.25 5.88 2.67
C THR A 383 -15.92 4.72 3.40
N ALA A 384 -17.25 4.69 3.42
CA ALA A 384 -18.03 3.59 3.98
C ALA A 384 -17.97 2.32 3.12
N SER A 385 -17.59 2.44 1.85
CA SER A 385 -17.45 1.33 0.90
C SER A 385 -16.05 1.35 0.30
N PRO A 386 -15.06 0.75 0.99
CA PRO A 386 -13.70 0.67 0.50
C PRO A 386 -13.65 0.09 -0.90
N LEU A 387 -12.83 0.69 -1.75
CA LEU A 387 -12.55 0.22 -3.08
C LEU A 387 -11.39 -0.76 -3.02
N TYR A 388 -11.42 -1.82 -3.81
CA TYR A 388 -10.37 -2.84 -3.89
C TYR A 388 -9.88 -3.00 -5.33
N TRP A 389 -8.62 -3.37 -5.52
CA TRP A 389 -7.98 -3.47 -6.84
C TRP A 389 -8.39 -4.71 -7.67
N ASP A 390 -9.15 -5.63 -7.10
CA ASP A 390 -9.78 -6.79 -7.75
C ASP A 390 -10.88 -6.35 -8.71
N ALA A 391 -11.60 -5.28 -8.34
CA ALA A 391 -12.58 -4.62 -9.20
C ALA A 391 -11.93 -3.89 -10.40
N TYR A 392 -10.61 -3.69 -10.40
CA TYR A 392 -9.87 -2.92 -11.41
C TYR A 392 -8.68 -3.73 -11.97
N PRO A 393 -8.95 -4.74 -12.82
CA PRO A 393 -7.91 -5.67 -13.29
C PRO A 393 -6.95 -5.09 -14.33
N ALA A 394 -7.31 -3.96 -14.96
CA ALA A 394 -6.49 -3.32 -15.98
C ALA A 394 -5.17 -2.78 -15.39
N ALA A 395 -4.10 -2.79 -16.19
CA ALA A 395 -2.79 -2.27 -15.78
C ALA A 395 -2.80 -0.79 -15.37
N SER A 396 -3.79 -0.03 -15.86
CA SER A 396 -4.07 1.34 -15.45
C SER A 396 -5.58 1.57 -15.43
N THR A 397 -6.05 2.32 -14.45
CA THR A 397 -7.45 2.77 -14.33
C THR A 397 -7.48 4.28 -14.18
N THR A 398 -8.30 4.96 -14.99
CA THR A 398 -8.52 6.39 -14.84
C THR A 398 -9.60 6.63 -13.80
N PHE A 399 -9.26 7.37 -12.75
CA PHE A 399 -10.22 7.81 -11.73
C PHE A 399 -10.64 9.25 -11.99
N HIS A 400 -11.91 9.54 -11.78
CA HIS A 400 -12.47 10.88 -11.85
C HIS A 400 -13.05 11.25 -10.49
N ALA A 401 -12.78 12.44 -10.00
CA ALA A 401 -13.32 12.93 -8.72
C ALA A 401 -14.04 14.26 -8.90
N LEU A 402 -15.12 14.45 -8.14
CA LEU A 402 -15.89 15.70 -8.08
C LEU A 402 -16.12 16.09 -6.62
N HIS A 403 -15.66 17.28 -6.25
CA HIS A 403 -16.07 17.95 -5.03
C HIS A 403 -17.18 18.95 -5.36
N LEU A 404 -18.31 18.79 -4.68
CA LEU A 404 -19.44 19.72 -4.74
C LEU A 404 -19.81 20.10 -3.30
N PRO A 405 -19.51 21.34 -2.87
CA PRO A 405 -19.94 21.83 -1.56
C PRO A 405 -21.45 21.69 -1.38
N ALA A 406 -21.89 21.30 -0.18
CA ALA A 406 -23.31 21.19 0.14
C ALA A 406 -24.02 22.56 0.17
N ASP A 407 -23.30 23.59 0.61
CA ASP A 407 -23.83 24.94 0.75
C ASP A 407 -23.56 25.77 -0.52
N THR A 408 -24.60 26.45 -1.01
CA THR A 408 -24.47 27.45 -2.07
C THR A 408 -24.18 28.81 -1.42
N PRO A 409 -23.10 29.51 -1.81
CA PRO A 409 -22.80 30.82 -1.25
C PRO A 409 -23.93 31.82 -1.55
N ALA A 410 -24.17 32.74 -0.61
CA ALA A 410 -25.21 33.75 -0.75
C ALA A 410 -24.94 34.71 -1.93
N GLY A 411 -25.97 35.44 -2.36
CA GLY A 411 -25.82 36.48 -3.39
C GLY A 411 -25.69 35.95 -4.81
N ASN A 412 -26.32 34.80 -5.12
CA ASN A 412 -26.29 34.13 -6.44
C ASN A 412 -24.90 33.69 -6.91
N GLN A 413 -23.95 33.57 -5.98
CA GLN A 413 -22.60 33.06 -6.28
C GLN A 413 -22.60 31.56 -6.53
N MET A 414 -21.58 31.10 -7.24
CA MET A 414 -21.37 29.68 -7.49
C MET A 414 -20.70 29.01 -6.28
N PRO A 415 -21.06 27.77 -5.89
CA PRO A 415 -20.23 26.99 -4.97
C PRO A 415 -18.84 26.71 -5.57
N ASP A 416 -17.85 26.45 -4.73
CA ASP A 416 -16.50 26.10 -5.19
C ASP A 416 -16.44 24.65 -5.69
N VAL A 417 -16.90 24.43 -6.92
CA VAL A 417 -16.91 23.12 -7.55
C VAL A 417 -15.51 22.80 -8.08
N MET A 418 -14.96 21.66 -7.66
CA MET A 418 -13.65 21.20 -8.11
C MET A 418 -13.74 19.78 -8.68
N ALA A 419 -12.89 19.48 -9.65
CA ALA A 419 -12.77 18.13 -10.20
C ALA A 419 -11.32 17.70 -10.41
N ALA A 420 -11.09 16.38 -10.39
CA ALA A 420 -9.81 15.77 -10.69
C ALA A 420 -9.97 14.62 -11.68
N THR A 421 -8.95 14.37 -12.50
CA THR A 421 -8.82 13.16 -13.33
C THR A 421 -7.43 12.60 -13.13
N ALA A 422 -7.34 11.34 -12.71
CA ALA A 422 -6.11 10.68 -12.30
C ALA A 422 -5.95 9.32 -12.98
N PRO A 423 -5.20 9.22 -14.09
CA PRO A 423 -4.75 7.92 -14.59
C PRO A 423 -3.83 7.30 -13.54
N THR A 424 -4.21 6.14 -13.01
CA THR A 424 -3.50 5.48 -11.91
C THR A 424 -3.10 4.07 -12.34
N GLU A 425 -1.80 3.78 -12.28
CA GLU A 425 -1.29 2.42 -12.46
C GLU A 425 -1.89 1.49 -11.39
N ARG A 426 -2.12 0.24 -11.77
CA ARG A 426 -2.68 -0.73 -10.84
C ARG A 426 -1.81 -0.82 -9.59
N PHE A 427 -2.43 -0.74 -8.42
CA PHE A 427 -1.80 -0.79 -7.10
C PHE A 427 -1.05 0.47 -6.65
N ALA A 428 -0.91 1.49 -7.51
CA ALA A 428 -0.39 2.78 -7.10
C ALA A 428 -1.46 3.60 -6.34
N PRO A 429 -1.10 4.45 -5.37
CA PRO A 429 -2.05 5.37 -4.76
C PRO A 429 -2.71 6.28 -5.81
N VAL A 430 -4.03 6.46 -5.72
CA VAL A 430 -4.76 7.39 -6.59
C VAL A 430 -4.47 8.81 -6.10
N THR A 431 -3.66 9.54 -6.86
CA THR A 431 -3.31 10.92 -6.54
C THR A 431 -4.27 11.88 -7.23
N LEU A 432 -5.11 12.58 -6.46
CA LEU A 432 -6.13 13.49 -6.98
C LEU A 432 -5.65 14.93 -6.92
N ALA A 433 -5.32 15.49 -8.09
CA ALA A 433 -5.07 16.91 -8.28
C ALA A 433 -6.37 17.61 -8.69
N PHE A 434 -7.04 18.24 -7.71
CA PHE A 434 -8.26 18.98 -7.97
C PHE A 434 -7.99 20.31 -8.67
N ALA A 435 -8.84 20.65 -9.64
CA ALA A 435 -8.88 21.93 -10.32
C ALA A 435 -10.26 22.58 -10.15
N HIS A 436 -10.29 23.88 -9.93
CA HIS A 436 -11.52 24.65 -9.83
C HIS A 436 -12.24 24.72 -11.18
N LEU A 437 -13.54 24.38 -11.19
CA LEU A 437 -14.41 24.51 -12.36
C LEU A 437 -15.03 25.91 -12.47
N THR A 438 -14.76 26.77 -11.50
CA THR A 438 -15.26 28.14 -11.38
C THR A 438 -14.10 29.14 -11.54
N ALA A 439 -14.45 30.41 -11.74
CA ALA A 439 -13.52 31.52 -11.71
C ALA A 439 -13.67 32.28 -10.39
N GLN A 440 -12.56 32.67 -9.76
CA GLN A 440 -12.58 33.54 -8.60
C GLN A 440 -12.39 35.00 -9.02
N LEU A 441 -13.26 35.88 -8.56
CA LEU A 441 -13.13 37.32 -8.73
C LEU A 441 -12.86 37.94 -7.36
N ASN A 442 -11.69 38.55 -7.19
CA ASN A 442 -11.30 39.35 -6.04
C ASN A 442 -11.32 40.83 -6.40
N VAL A 443 -11.86 41.67 -5.52
CA VAL A 443 -11.96 43.12 -5.70
C VAL A 443 -11.44 43.80 -4.43
N THR A 444 -10.45 44.67 -4.59
CA THR A 444 -9.95 45.53 -3.51
C THR A 444 -10.32 46.97 -3.81
N LEU A 445 -11.05 47.61 -2.89
CA LEU A 445 -11.51 48.99 -3.01
C LEU A 445 -10.50 49.96 -2.38
N LYS A 446 -10.14 51.01 -3.11
CA LYS A 446 -9.27 52.09 -2.62
C LYS A 446 -9.99 53.44 -2.66
N PRO A 447 -9.87 54.28 -1.62
CA PRO A 447 -10.47 55.62 -1.63
C PRO A 447 -9.71 56.52 -2.60
N GLY A 448 -10.46 57.16 -3.50
CA GLY A 448 -10.00 58.25 -4.35
C GLY A 448 -10.49 59.61 -3.85
N ALA A 449 -10.34 60.64 -4.68
CA ALA A 449 -10.72 62.00 -4.31
C ALA A 449 -12.21 62.11 -3.91
N GLY A 450 -12.46 62.55 -2.67
CA GLY A 450 -13.79 62.82 -2.16
C GLY A 450 -14.56 61.62 -1.58
N ILE A 451 -13.95 60.44 -1.51
CA ILE A 451 -14.50 59.23 -0.87
C ILE A 451 -13.63 58.85 0.34
N THR A 452 -14.25 58.59 1.49
CA THR A 452 -13.52 58.13 2.68
C THR A 452 -13.41 56.61 2.73
N SER A 453 -12.39 56.10 3.42
CA SER A 453 -12.23 54.66 3.66
C SER A 453 -13.43 54.07 4.39
N GLU A 454 -14.03 54.80 5.33
CA GLU A 454 -15.23 54.39 6.06
C GLU A 454 -16.44 54.23 5.13
N ALA A 455 -16.59 55.11 4.14
CA ALA A 455 -17.68 55.01 3.17
C ALA A 455 -17.56 53.72 2.35
N LEU A 456 -16.34 53.34 1.95
CA LEU A 456 -16.08 52.10 1.19
C LEU A 456 -16.43 50.83 1.96
N GLN A 457 -16.34 50.84 3.29
CA GLN A 457 -16.70 49.66 4.10
C GLN A 457 -18.19 49.31 3.97
N THR A 458 -19.03 50.29 3.67
CA THR A 458 -20.48 50.10 3.45
C THR A 458 -20.84 49.77 2.01
N ALA A 459 -19.84 49.67 1.11
CA ALA A 459 -20.09 49.45 -0.31
C ALA A 459 -20.67 48.05 -0.57
N THR A 460 -21.79 48.02 -1.30
CA THR A 460 -22.30 46.80 -1.94
C THR A 460 -21.67 46.70 -3.33
N VAL A 461 -21.06 45.56 -3.65
CA VAL A 461 -20.43 45.31 -4.95
C VAL A 461 -21.13 44.15 -5.64
N THR A 462 -21.57 44.36 -6.88
CA THR A 462 -22.21 43.31 -7.68
C THR A 462 -21.59 43.18 -9.06
N VAL A 463 -21.61 41.97 -9.63
CA VAL A 463 -21.43 41.71 -11.06
C VAL A 463 -22.82 41.64 -11.69
N PRO A 464 -23.25 42.65 -12.46
CA PRO A 464 -24.59 42.67 -13.02
C PRO A 464 -24.78 41.64 -14.14
N GLN A 465 -25.95 41.00 -14.20
CA GLN A 465 -26.34 40.11 -15.31
C GLN A 465 -25.33 38.98 -15.61
N ALA A 466 -24.62 38.48 -14.59
CA ALA A 466 -23.75 37.33 -14.73
C ALA A 466 -24.58 36.06 -14.99
N ILE A 467 -24.03 35.11 -15.74
CA ILE A 467 -24.61 33.77 -15.88
C ILE A 467 -24.56 33.08 -14.51
N THR A 468 -25.70 32.55 -14.06
CA THR A 468 -25.83 31.88 -12.74
C THR A 468 -26.40 30.47 -12.81
N ALA A 469 -27.04 30.08 -13.92
CA ALA A 469 -27.45 28.70 -14.14
C ALA A 469 -26.34 27.89 -14.81
N TYR A 470 -26.24 26.61 -14.46
CA TYR A 470 -25.28 25.67 -15.03
C TYR A 470 -25.86 24.25 -15.06
N GLU A 471 -25.28 23.41 -15.90
CA GLU A 471 -25.47 21.96 -15.88
C GLU A 471 -24.15 21.29 -15.48
N LEU A 472 -24.21 20.32 -14.57
CA LEU A 472 -23.07 19.51 -14.15
C LEU A 472 -23.30 18.06 -14.59
N LYS A 473 -22.50 17.57 -15.54
CA LYS A 473 -22.53 16.19 -16.03
C LYS A 473 -21.22 15.50 -15.67
N GLY A 474 -21.26 14.65 -14.65
CA GLY A 474 -20.05 14.05 -14.09
C GLY A 474 -19.11 15.14 -13.57
N ILE A 475 -17.91 15.22 -14.14
CA ILE A 475 -16.92 16.26 -13.81
C ILE A 475 -16.95 17.48 -14.75
N THR A 476 -17.90 17.55 -15.69
CA THR A 476 -17.97 18.64 -16.67
C THR A 476 -19.04 19.66 -16.28
N LEU A 477 -18.61 20.90 -16.03
CA LEU A 477 -19.48 22.04 -15.76
C LEU A 477 -19.75 22.82 -17.06
N THR A 478 -21.02 23.04 -17.39
CA THR A 478 -21.44 23.81 -18.58
C THR A 478 -22.32 25.00 -18.16
N PRO A 479 -21.89 26.26 -18.41
CA PRO A 479 -22.71 27.44 -18.15
C PRO A 479 -24.00 27.44 -18.99
N GLY A 480 -25.11 27.83 -18.36
CA GLY A 480 -26.42 27.99 -19.00
C GLY A 480 -26.66 29.41 -19.53
N THR A 481 -27.95 29.79 -19.67
CA THR A 481 -28.35 31.10 -20.22
C THR A 481 -29.01 32.05 -19.22
N THR A 482 -29.42 31.55 -18.05
CA THR A 482 -30.06 32.39 -17.01
C THR A 482 -29.05 33.36 -16.42
N ARG A 483 -29.46 34.63 -16.28
CA ARG A 483 -28.63 35.71 -15.75
C ARG A 483 -29.26 36.35 -14.53
N ALA A 484 -28.42 36.72 -13.57
CA ALA A 484 -28.80 37.48 -12.38
C ALA A 484 -27.62 38.34 -11.91
N ASP A 485 -27.89 39.28 -11.00
CA ASP A 485 -26.83 40.03 -10.35
C ASP A 485 -26.17 39.16 -9.28
N VAL A 486 -24.85 39.01 -9.36
CA VAL A 486 -24.05 38.31 -8.36
C VAL A 486 -23.52 39.33 -7.37
N THR A 487 -23.84 39.18 -6.09
CA THR A 487 -23.36 40.06 -5.02
C THR A 487 -22.10 39.47 -4.41
N LEU A 488 -21.01 40.24 -4.39
CA LEU A 488 -19.75 39.80 -3.82
C LEU A 488 -19.81 39.76 -2.29
N SER A 489 -19.19 38.74 -1.72
CA SER A 489 -18.98 38.57 -0.28
C SER A 489 -17.70 39.28 0.15
N GLY A 490 -17.53 39.55 1.45
CA GLY A 490 -16.32 40.13 2.02
C GLY A 490 -16.59 41.32 2.92
N THR A 491 -15.57 41.76 3.66
CA THR A 491 -15.66 42.83 4.65
C THR A 491 -14.74 43.99 4.28
N ARG A 492 -15.06 45.19 4.78
CA ARG A 492 -14.25 46.41 4.63
C ARG A 492 -13.96 46.78 3.17
N ASP A 493 -12.73 46.69 2.71
CA ASP A 493 -12.26 47.06 1.37
C ASP A 493 -12.10 45.85 0.43
N ARG A 494 -12.09 44.62 0.94
CA ARG A 494 -11.91 43.40 0.14
C ARG A 494 -13.23 42.69 -0.13
N ARG A 495 -13.44 42.28 -1.37
CA ARG A 495 -14.62 41.56 -1.82
C ARG A 495 -14.22 40.40 -2.72
N HIS A 496 -15.00 39.33 -2.72
CA HIS A 496 -14.81 38.21 -3.61
C HIS A 496 -16.13 37.61 -4.10
N ALA A 497 -16.11 36.98 -5.25
CA ALA A 497 -17.18 36.12 -5.73
C ALA A 497 -16.65 34.95 -6.55
N LEU A 498 -17.38 33.84 -6.52
CA LEU A 498 -17.19 32.74 -7.44
C LEU A 498 -18.18 32.85 -8.60
N LEU A 499 -17.64 32.81 -9.82
CA LEU A 499 -18.38 33.01 -11.06
C LEU A 499 -18.30 31.75 -11.93
N LEU A 500 -19.37 31.48 -12.67
CA LEU A 500 -19.31 30.55 -13.80
C LEU A 500 -18.36 31.09 -14.87
N PRO A 501 -17.62 30.22 -15.58
CA PRO A 501 -16.84 30.61 -16.74
C PRO A 501 -17.73 31.33 -17.75
N GLN A 502 -17.40 32.57 -18.09
CA GLN A 502 -18.23 33.42 -18.94
C GLN A 502 -17.46 34.61 -19.49
N THR A 503 -18.04 35.26 -20.49
CA THR A 503 -17.54 36.53 -21.02
C THR A 503 -18.58 37.63 -20.86
N ILE A 504 -18.19 38.73 -20.24
CA ILE A 504 -18.89 40.00 -20.22
C ILE A 504 -18.32 40.85 -21.35
N THR A 505 -19.16 41.15 -22.34
CA THR A 505 -18.76 41.89 -23.54
C THR A 505 -18.19 43.26 -23.19
N ALA A 506 -17.12 43.67 -23.86
CA ALA A 506 -16.52 44.99 -23.66
C ALA A 506 -17.55 46.13 -23.78
N GLY A 507 -17.49 47.10 -22.86
CA GLY A 507 -18.46 48.20 -22.73
C GLY A 507 -19.74 47.85 -21.95
N GLN A 508 -19.93 46.60 -21.54
CA GLN A 508 -20.99 46.20 -20.60
C GLN A 508 -20.53 46.35 -19.15
N PRO A 509 -21.45 46.53 -18.19
CA PRO A 509 -21.07 46.69 -16.79
C PRO A 509 -20.41 45.41 -16.25
N LEU A 510 -19.17 45.52 -15.79
CA LEU A 510 -18.44 44.46 -15.08
C LEU A 510 -18.74 44.50 -13.58
N LEU A 511 -18.59 45.67 -12.96
CA LEU A 511 -18.91 45.90 -11.55
C LEU A 511 -19.90 47.06 -11.40
N ARG A 512 -20.84 46.88 -10.46
CA ARG A 512 -21.67 47.95 -9.94
C ARG A 512 -21.40 48.09 -8.44
N LEU A 513 -20.98 49.29 -8.04
CA LEU A 513 -20.69 49.61 -6.64
C LEU A 513 -21.75 50.59 -6.15
N THR A 514 -22.39 50.32 -5.02
CA THR A 514 -23.34 51.22 -4.39
C THR A 514 -22.82 51.66 -3.02
N ILE A 515 -22.60 52.97 -2.86
CA ILE A 515 -22.06 53.60 -1.63
C ILE A 515 -22.99 54.74 -1.24
N GLY A 516 -23.60 54.68 -0.05
CA GLY A 516 -24.46 55.77 0.44
C GLY A 516 -25.62 56.14 -0.50
N GLY A 517 -26.12 55.19 -1.31
CA GLY A 517 -27.17 55.40 -2.32
C GLY A 517 -26.68 55.88 -3.68
N GLN A 518 -25.41 56.27 -3.82
CA GLN A 518 -24.79 56.56 -5.12
C GLN A 518 -24.29 55.28 -5.78
N THR A 519 -24.39 55.21 -7.11
CA THR A 519 -23.99 54.04 -7.90
C THR A 519 -22.85 54.38 -8.85
N TYR A 520 -21.78 53.60 -8.78
CA TYR A 520 -20.62 53.66 -9.66
C TYR A 520 -20.57 52.40 -10.52
N ARG A 521 -20.04 52.54 -11.74
CA ARG A 521 -20.00 51.47 -12.74
C ARG A 521 -18.61 51.35 -13.33
N LEU A 522 -18.06 50.14 -13.27
CA LEU A 522 -16.84 49.76 -13.99
C LEU A 522 -17.25 48.91 -15.20
N ASP A 523 -16.82 49.28 -16.39
CA ASP A 523 -17.11 48.54 -17.62
C ASP A 523 -16.07 47.45 -17.90
N ALA A 524 -16.56 46.36 -18.50
CA ALA A 524 -15.71 45.33 -19.04
C ALA A 524 -14.90 45.85 -20.24
N THR A 525 -13.71 45.31 -20.37
CA THR A 525 -12.75 45.50 -21.45
C THR A 525 -12.37 44.13 -21.99
N ALA A 526 -11.60 44.10 -23.09
CA ALA A 526 -11.04 42.85 -23.59
C ALA A 526 -10.14 42.11 -22.58
N ARG A 527 -9.63 42.79 -21.53
CA ARG A 527 -8.70 42.20 -20.54
C ARG A 527 -9.37 41.71 -19.26
N ASN A 528 -10.50 42.30 -18.84
CA ASN A 528 -11.14 42.00 -17.56
C ASN A 528 -12.58 41.46 -17.70
N GLY A 529 -13.05 41.25 -18.93
CA GLY A 529 -14.39 40.72 -19.21
C GLY A 529 -14.46 39.20 -19.39
N ALA A 530 -13.33 38.49 -19.52
CA ALA A 530 -13.29 37.04 -19.72
C ALA A 530 -12.91 36.31 -18.43
N PHE A 531 -13.84 35.50 -17.91
CA PHE A 531 -13.67 34.66 -16.73
C PHE A 531 -13.58 33.20 -17.14
N GLU A 532 -12.44 32.58 -16.88
CA GLU A 532 -12.14 31.19 -17.22
C GLU A 532 -12.07 30.33 -15.96
N ALA A 533 -12.43 29.05 -16.08
CA ALA A 533 -12.32 28.09 -14.99
C ALA A 533 -10.86 27.99 -14.49
N GLY A 534 -10.67 27.88 -13.17
CA GLY A 534 -9.35 27.70 -12.57
C GLY A 534 -8.48 28.96 -12.58
N LYS A 535 -9.07 30.14 -12.78
CA LYS A 535 -8.37 31.42 -12.75
C LYS A 535 -8.89 32.30 -11.61
N SER A 536 -7.98 33.05 -10.99
CA SER A 536 -8.27 34.08 -10.01
C SER A 536 -7.97 35.46 -10.60
N TYR A 537 -8.95 36.34 -10.56
CA TYR A 537 -8.92 37.67 -11.13
C TYR A 537 -8.95 38.70 -10.00
N THR A 538 -7.92 39.51 -9.87
CA THR A 538 -7.87 40.56 -8.85
C THR A 538 -8.03 41.93 -9.49
N LEU A 539 -9.07 42.66 -9.10
CA LEU A 539 -9.35 44.03 -9.50
C LEU A 539 -9.02 44.97 -8.33
N ASN A 540 -8.03 45.86 -8.51
CA ASN A 540 -7.82 46.97 -7.59
C ASN A 540 -8.59 48.18 -8.13
N VAL A 541 -9.62 48.60 -7.42
CA VAL A 541 -10.60 49.61 -7.88
C VAL A 541 -10.48 50.86 -7.01
N THR A 542 -10.16 51.99 -7.62
CA THR A 542 -10.12 53.29 -6.95
C THR A 542 -11.40 54.05 -7.23
N VAL A 543 -12.11 54.48 -6.18
CA VAL A 543 -13.42 55.15 -6.28
C VAL A 543 -13.31 56.61 -5.85
N SER A 544 -13.67 57.54 -6.73
CA SER A 544 -13.75 58.98 -6.45
C SER A 544 -15.18 59.49 -6.63
N ASN A 545 -15.46 60.75 -6.25
CA ASN A 545 -16.79 61.34 -6.44
C ASN A 545 -17.20 61.51 -7.91
N ALA A 546 -16.25 61.57 -8.85
CA ALA A 546 -16.50 61.86 -10.26
C ALA A 546 -16.26 60.65 -11.19
N GLU A 547 -15.37 59.74 -10.80
CA GLU A 547 -14.91 58.63 -11.65
C GLU A 547 -14.52 57.40 -10.84
N ILE A 548 -14.47 56.25 -11.52
CA ILE A 548 -13.95 54.99 -11.01
C ILE A 548 -12.87 54.47 -11.97
N THR A 549 -11.71 54.09 -11.43
CA THR A 549 -10.60 53.50 -12.21
C THR A 549 -10.23 52.14 -11.62
N ALA A 550 -9.71 51.23 -12.45
CA ALA A 550 -9.33 49.90 -11.98
C ALA A 550 -8.12 49.34 -12.73
N THR A 551 -7.26 48.63 -12.01
CA THR A 551 -6.21 47.77 -12.57
C THR A 551 -6.58 46.30 -12.36
N VAL A 552 -6.20 45.42 -13.29
CA VAL A 552 -6.49 43.98 -13.23
C VAL A 552 -5.22 43.14 -13.23
N SER A 553 -5.18 42.11 -12.40
CA SER A 553 -4.20 41.02 -12.46
C SER A 553 -4.93 39.67 -12.56
N ILE A 554 -4.36 38.72 -13.32
CA ILE A 554 -4.97 37.42 -13.61
C ILE A 554 -3.95 36.34 -13.33
N ASN A 555 -4.27 35.45 -12.40
CA ASN A 555 -3.37 34.39 -11.95
C ASN A 555 -4.06 33.01 -12.07
N PRO A 556 -3.29 31.92 -12.24
CA PRO A 556 -3.81 30.57 -12.00
C PRO A 556 -4.37 30.48 -10.57
N TRP A 557 -5.51 29.82 -10.42
CA TRP A 557 -6.06 29.55 -9.10
C TRP A 557 -5.51 28.21 -8.59
N LEU A 558 -4.45 28.29 -7.81
CA LEU A 558 -3.78 27.13 -7.21
C LEU A 558 -4.49 26.72 -5.91
N THR A 559 -4.64 25.42 -5.72
CA THR A 559 -5.10 24.85 -4.45
C THR A 559 -3.88 24.64 -3.55
N GLY A 560 -3.76 25.43 -2.47
CA GLY A 560 -2.72 25.23 -1.44
C GLY A 560 -1.33 25.79 -1.76
N GLY A 561 -1.24 26.97 -2.39
CA GLY A 561 0.02 27.69 -2.52
C GLY A 561 -0.19 29.19 -2.71
N ASP A 562 0.59 29.99 -1.97
CA ASP A 562 0.58 31.44 -2.05
C ASP A 562 0.95 31.91 -3.48
N SER A 563 0.07 32.69 -4.09
CA SER A 563 0.41 33.46 -5.28
C SER A 563 1.03 34.79 -4.87
N GLU A 564 2.28 34.79 -4.41
CA GLU A 564 3.10 35.99 -4.49
C GLU A 564 3.55 36.22 -5.94
N GLY A 565 3.25 37.41 -6.45
CA GLY A 565 3.59 37.81 -7.81
C GLY A 565 3.01 39.18 -8.11
N ASP A 566 3.54 40.21 -7.44
CA ASP A 566 3.36 41.60 -7.84
C ASP A 566 3.98 41.80 -9.23
N ALA A 567 3.12 41.98 -10.23
CA ALA A 567 3.49 42.60 -11.50
C ALA A 567 2.54 43.77 -11.74
N GLY A 568 2.72 44.83 -10.94
CA GLY A 568 2.26 46.15 -11.30
C GLY A 568 2.76 46.53 -12.70
N MET A 569 1.83 46.69 -13.64
CA MET A 569 2.05 47.50 -14.83
C MET A 569 0.94 48.57 -14.82
N GLU A 570 1.33 49.80 -14.49
CA GLU A 570 0.47 50.98 -14.58
C GLU A 570 -0.04 51.18 -16.02
N ILE A 571 -1.26 51.71 -16.15
CA ILE A 571 -1.78 52.31 -17.39
C ILE A 571 -1.84 53.82 -17.19
#